data_AF-M2UBX4-F1
#
_entry.id   AF-M2UBX4-F1
#
_cell.length_a   1.000
_cell.length_b   1.000
_cell.length_c   1.000
_cell.angle_alpha   90.00
_cell.angle_beta   90.00
_cell.angle_gamma   90.00
#
_symmetry.space_group_name_H-M   'P 1'
#
loop_
_entity.id
_entity.type
_entity.pdbx_description
1 polymer ?
#
loop_
_entity_poly.entity_id
_entity_poly.type
_entity_poly.pdbx_seq_one_letter_code
_entity_poly.pdbx_strand_id
1 'polypeptide(L)'
;INIRFCEEFNNAKALHDDGRLDECVAKARGMLEDPDIPRYHRIKTLLMLASALEDPYEASKCWLDATALWTSIRFWNPEGQNSKLDELMEEIRMSLEELSKAVENEEAEEHD
;
A
#
# COMPACT_ATOMS: atom_id res chain seq x y z
N ILE A 1 17.58 2.37 1.25
CA ILE A 1 16.53 1.36 1.50
C ILE A 1 16.84 0.73 2.84
N ASN A 2 15.91 0.77 3.80
CA ASN A 2 16.14 0.24 5.15
C ASN A 2 15.85 -1.27 5.14
N ILE A 3 16.88 -2.08 5.36
CA ILE A 3 16.84 -3.55 5.20
C ILE A 3 15.78 -4.18 6.12
N ARG A 4 15.62 -3.67 7.34
CA ARG A 4 14.61 -4.17 8.30
C ARG A 4 13.20 -4.10 7.72
N PHE A 5 12.81 -2.93 7.22
CA PHE A 5 11.47 -2.73 6.67
C PHE A 5 11.26 -3.50 5.35
N CYS A 6 12.31 -3.74 4.57
CA CYS A 6 12.26 -4.64 3.43
C CYS A 6 11.96 -6.08 3.84
N GLU A 7 12.65 -6.60 4.85
CA GLU A 7 12.44 -7.97 5.34
C GLU A 7 11.05 -8.13 5.95
N GLU A 8 10.62 -7.19 6.78
CA GLU A 8 9.28 -7.19 7.36
C GLU A 8 8.19 -7.14 6.27
N PHE A 9 8.36 -6.28 5.27
CA PHE A 9 7.44 -6.19 4.13
C PHE A 9 7.41 -7.50 3.33
N ASN A 10 8.57 -8.07 3.00
CA ASN A 10 8.65 -9.32 2.24
C ASN A 10 8.01 -10.48 2.99
N ASN A 11 8.17 -10.53 4.32
CA ASN A 11 7.51 -11.55 5.12
C ASN A 11 5.99 -11.38 5.16
N ALA A 12 5.48 -10.15 5.24
CA ALA A 12 4.05 -9.89 5.17
C ALA A 12 3.49 -10.21 3.77
N LYS A 13 4.25 -9.88 2.71
CA LYS A 13 3.92 -10.25 1.34
C LYS A 13 3.86 -11.77 1.15
N ALA A 14 4.79 -12.53 1.72
CA ALA A 14 4.75 -13.99 1.64
C ALA A 14 3.47 -14.55 2.29
N LEU A 15 3.01 -13.98 3.41
CA LEU A 15 1.75 -14.36 4.04
C LEU A 15 0.55 -14.04 3.14
N HIS A 16 0.56 -12.88 2.48
CA HIS A 16 -0.45 -12.51 1.50
C HIS A 16 -0.49 -13.50 0.32
N ASP A 17 0.67 -13.81 -0.25
CA ASP A 17 0.79 -14.71 -1.41
C ASP A 17 0.41 -16.17 -1.05
N ASP A 18 0.62 -16.59 0.21
CA ASP A 18 0.18 -17.88 0.76
C ASP A 18 -1.32 -17.92 1.15
N GLY A 19 -2.06 -16.82 0.96
CA GLY A 19 -3.48 -16.70 1.32
C GLY A 19 -3.75 -16.60 2.83
N ARG A 20 -2.72 -16.38 3.65
CA ARG A 20 -2.81 -16.22 5.11
C ARG A 20 -3.12 -14.76 5.45
N LEU A 21 -4.28 -14.28 4.99
CA LEU A 21 -4.64 -12.87 5.01
C LEU A 21 -4.72 -12.29 6.43
N ASP A 22 -5.27 -13.02 7.41
CA ASP A 22 -5.33 -12.55 8.81
C ASP A 22 -3.93 -12.24 9.39
N GLU A 23 -2.96 -13.11 9.10
CA GLU A 23 -1.58 -12.92 9.55
C GLU A 23 -0.88 -11.80 8.79
N CYS A 24 -1.18 -11.65 7.50
CA CYS A 24 -0.74 -10.52 6.70
C CYS A 24 -1.27 -9.20 7.28
N VAL A 25 -2.58 -9.13 7.58
CA VAL A 25 -3.24 -7.96 8.17
C VAL A 25 -2.61 -7.61 9.51
N ALA A 26 -2.46 -8.59 10.41
CA ALA A 26 -1.84 -8.37 11.71
C ALA A 26 -0.41 -7.82 11.59
N LYS A 27 0.37 -8.38 10.65
CA LYS A 27 1.75 -7.96 10.42
C LYS A 27 1.85 -6.58 9.77
N ALA A 28 1.01 -6.31 8.78
CA ALA A 28 0.93 -5.02 8.11
C ALA A 28 0.52 -3.90 9.09
N ARG A 29 -0.47 -4.14 9.95
CA ARG A 29 -0.86 -3.22 11.02
C ARG A 29 0.31 -2.96 11.98
N GLY A 30 1.02 -3.99 12.42
CA GLY A 30 2.21 -3.83 13.28
C GLY A 30 3.32 -3.00 12.63
N MET A 31 3.54 -3.12 11.32
CA MET A 31 4.49 -2.26 10.60
C MET A 31 4.04 -0.80 10.53
N LEU A 32 2.72 -0.54 10.44
CA LEU A 32 2.17 0.81 10.35
C LEU A 32 2.17 1.56 11.70
N GLU A 33 2.24 0.82 12.82
CA GLU A 33 2.43 1.35 14.17
C GLU A 33 3.85 1.87 14.41
N ASP A 34 4.85 1.39 13.65
CA ASP A 34 6.22 1.87 13.75
C ASP A 34 6.32 3.31 13.21
N PRO A 35 6.66 4.31 14.05
CA PRO A 35 6.75 5.71 13.63
C PRO A 35 7.94 5.98 12.69
N ASP A 36 8.96 5.09 12.68
CA ASP A 36 10.17 5.24 11.89
C ASP A 36 10.03 4.59 10.50
N ILE A 37 8.85 4.06 10.15
CA ILE A 37 8.60 3.49 8.82
C ILE A 37 8.83 4.54 7.73
N PRO A 38 9.76 4.30 6.78
CA PRO A 38 9.95 5.21 5.67
C PRO A 38 8.66 5.34 4.86
N ARG A 39 8.33 6.56 4.41
CA ARG A 39 7.06 6.86 3.73
C ARG A 39 6.76 5.91 2.57
N TYR A 40 7.78 5.49 1.82
CA TYR A 40 7.63 4.52 0.76
C TYR A 40 7.16 3.13 1.25
N HIS A 41 7.80 2.61 2.30
CA HIS A 41 7.38 1.35 2.93
C HIS A 41 5.98 1.49 3.52
N ARG A 42 5.65 2.65 4.11
CA ARG A 42 4.31 2.94 4.61
C ARG A 42 3.26 2.82 3.51
N ILE A 43 3.51 3.41 2.34
CA ILE A 43 2.59 3.32 1.20
C ILE A 43 2.43 1.87 0.75
N LYS A 44 3.54 1.14 0.55
CA LYS A 44 3.47 -0.28 0.16
C LYS A 44 2.70 -1.14 1.16
N THR A 45 2.93 -0.94 2.45
CA THR A 45 2.22 -1.66 3.51
C THR A 45 0.73 -1.32 3.54
N LEU A 46 0.36 -0.05 3.30
CA LEU A 46 -1.05 0.35 3.20
C LEU A 46 -1.76 -0.32 2.02
N LEU A 47 -1.11 -0.43 0.85
CA LEU A 47 -1.69 -1.07 -0.32
C LEU A 47 -1.87 -2.59 -0.12
N MET A 48 -0.88 -3.24 0.46
CA MET A 48 -0.96 -4.67 0.81
C MET A 48 -2.00 -4.93 1.91
N LEU A 49 -2.16 -3.99 2.85
CA LEU A 49 -3.22 -4.07 3.85
C LEU A 49 -4.59 -3.93 3.17
N ALA A 50 -4.76 -2.96 2.28
CA ALA A 50 -6.00 -2.77 1.53
C ALA A 50 -6.40 -4.02 0.74
N SER A 51 -5.44 -4.70 0.09
CA SER A 51 -5.72 -5.94 -0.67
C SER A 51 -6.00 -7.16 0.20
N ALA A 52 -5.63 -7.13 1.48
CA ALA A 52 -5.82 -8.25 2.42
C ALA A 52 -7.07 -8.09 3.31
N LEU A 53 -7.69 -6.91 3.31
CA LEU A 53 -8.86 -6.62 4.13
C LEU A 53 -10.14 -7.09 3.44
N GLU A 54 -11.02 -7.74 4.21
CA GLU A 54 -12.37 -8.09 3.75
C GLU A 54 -13.35 -6.92 3.88
N ASP A 55 -13.06 -5.93 4.72
CA ASP A 55 -13.90 -4.74 4.90
C ASP A 55 -13.56 -3.68 3.83
N PRO A 56 -14.47 -3.41 2.88
CA PRO A 56 -14.22 -2.46 1.79
C PRO A 56 -14.03 -1.02 2.31
N TYR A 57 -14.64 -0.67 3.45
CA TYR A 57 -14.46 0.65 4.06
C TYR A 57 -13.05 0.80 4.64
N GLU A 58 -12.56 -0.22 5.34
CA GLU A 58 -11.18 -0.19 5.84
C GLU A 58 -10.15 -0.24 4.69
N ALA A 59 -10.42 -1.01 3.64
CA ALA A 59 -9.57 -1.08 2.45
C ALA A 59 -9.51 0.29 1.73
N SER A 60 -10.65 0.93 1.51
CA SER A 60 -10.76 2.27 0.92
C SER A 60 -10.01 3.33 1.74
N LYS A 61 -10.12 3.27 3.08
CA LYS A 61 -9.35 4.16 3.96
C LYS A 61 -7.84 3.96 3.81
N CYS A 62 -7.38 2.73 3.72
CA CYS A 62 -5.96 2.43 3.50
C CYS A 62 -5.49 2.96 2.14
N TRP A 63 -6.32 2.85 1.10
CA TRP A 63 -6.05 3.39 -0.23
C TRP A 63 -5.99 4.92 -0.24
N LEU A 64 -6.91 5.61 0.46
CA LEU A 64 -6.89 7.07 0.59
C LEU A 64 -5.62 7.55 1.30
N ASP A 65 -5.23 6.90 2.39
CA ASP A 65 -4.00 7.23 3.13
C ASP A 65 -2.75 7.02 2.25
N ALA A 66 -2.71 5.92 1.48
CA ALA A 66 -1.64 5.63 0.54
C ALA A 66 -1.54 6.70 -0.56
N THR A 67 -2.67 7.10 -1.13
CA THR A 67 -2.79 8.13 -2.17
C THR A 67 -2.33 9.50 -1.66
N ALA A 68 -2.74 9.88 -0.45
CA ALA A 68 -2.36 11.14 0.18
C ALA A 68 -0.85 11.21 0.43
N LEU A 69 -0.25 10.11 0.88
CA LEU A 69 1.20 9.99 1.06
C LEU A 69 1.94 10.05 -0.27
N TRP A 70 1.48 9.32 -1.29
CA TRP A 70 2.09 9.33 -2.62
C TRP A 70 2.09 10.74 -3.23
N THR A 71 0.94 11.41 -3.18
CA THR A 71 0.76 12.78 -3.68
C THR A 71 1.69 13.74 -2.96
N SER A 72 1.80 13.61 -1.63
CA SER A 72 2.72 14.42 -0.82
C SER A 72 4.17 14.19 -1.20
N ILE A 73 4.60 12.95 -1.45
CA ILE A 73 5.98 12.66 -1.88
C ILE A 73 6.25 13.28 -3.25
N ARG A 74 5.33 13.14 -4.21
CA ARG A 74 5.46 13.72 -5.56
C ARG A 74 5.52 15.24 -5.53
N PHE A 75 4.75 15.88 -4.65
CA PHE A 75 4.80 17.34 -4.49
C PHE A 75 6.20 17.83 -4.13
N TRP A 76 6.88 17.14 -3.22
CA TRP A 76 8.24 17.49 -2.79
C TRP A 76 9.35 16.93 -3.69
N ASN A 77 9.04 15.93 -4.52
CA ASN A 77 9.97 15.29 -5.43
C ASN A 77 9.33 15.19 -6.83
N PRO A 78 9.36 16.30 -7.60
CA PRO A 78 8.86 16.31 -8.96
C PRO A 78 9.57 15.26 -9.83
N GLU A 79 8.82 14.74 -10.79
CA GLU A 79 9.32 13.74 -11.73
C GLU A 79 10.53 14.24 -12.53
N GLY A 80 11.48 13.33 -12.82
CA GLY A 80 12.68 13.61 -13.60
C GLY A 80 13.87 14.10 -12.77
N GLN A 81 13.69 14.32 -11.47
CA GLN A 81 14.79 14.71 -10.57
C GLN A 81 15.57 13.51 -10.03
N ASN A 82 14.93 12.34 -9.92
CA ASN A 82 15.56 11.14 -9.39
C ASN A 82 14.93 9.90 -10.03
N SER A 83 15.60 9.34 -11.04
CA SER A 83 15.09 8.20 -11.81
C SER A 83 14.71 6.99 -10.95
N LYS A 84 15.48 6.71 -9.89
CA LYS A 84 15.16 5.61 -8.98
C LYS A 84 13.90 5.87 -8.17
N LEU A 85 13.68 7.12 -7.75
CA LEU A 85 12.46 7.49 -7.06
C LEU A 85 11.28 7.49 -8.04
N ASP A 86 11.49 7.91 -9.28
CA ASP A 86 10.46 7.93 -10.31
C ASP A 86 9.97 6.51 -10.62
N GLU A 87 10.87 5.56 -10.86
CA GLU A 87 10.54 4.14 -11.05
C GLU A 87 9.74 3.59 -9.85
N LEU A 88 10.17 3.94 -8.65
CA LEU A 88 9.58 3.50 -7.40
C LEU A 88 8.16 4.06 -7.18
N MET A 89 7.96 5.32 -7.53
CA MET A 89 6.68 6.01 -7.42
C MET A 89 5.71 5.54 -8.51
N GLU A 90 6.23 5.17 -9.68
CA GLU A 90 5.45 4.60 -10.77
C GLU A 90 4.92 3.20 -10.42
N GLU A 91 5.74 2.36 -9.80
CA GLU A 91 5.30 1.07 -9.26
C GLU A 91 4.12 1.25 -8.28
N ILE A 92 4.23 2.21 -7.34
CA ILE A 92 3.14 2.52 -6.41
C ILE A 92 1.89 3.02 -7.16
N ARG A 93 2.07 3.89 -8.16
CA ARG A 93 0.95 4.44 -8.93
C ARG A 93 0.15 3.33 -9.59
N MET A 94 0.81 2.34 -10.19
CA MET A 94 0.15 1.19 -10.79
C MET A 94 -0.66 0.39 -9.77
N SER A 95 -0.09 0.12 -8.59
CA SER A 95 -0.80 -0.58 -7.51
C SER A 95 -1.99 0.21 -6.96
N LEU A 96 -1.89 1.55 -6.90
CA LEU A 96 -3.01 2.42 -6.52
C LEU A 96 -4.16 2.35 -7.53
N GLU A 97 -3.84 2.35 -8.84
CA GLU A 97 -4.85 2.26 -9.91
C GLU A 97 -5.53 0.89 -9.96
N GLU A 98 -4.79 -0.17 -9.69
CA GLU A 98 -5.33 -1.53 -9.58
C GLU A 98 -6.32 -1.64 -8.42
N LEU A 99 -5.95 -1.13 -7.24
CA LEU A 99 -6.84 -1.12 -6.07
C LEU A 99 -8.04 -0.19 -6.24
N SER A 100 -7.88 0.97 -6.89
CA SER A 100 -9.01 1.88 -7.19
C SER A 100 -10.08 1.18 -8.02
N LYS A 101 -9.67 0.41 -9.04
CA LYS A 101 -10.60 -0.34 -9.88
C LYS A 101 -11.28 -1.49 -9.12
N ALA A 102 -10.57 -2.13 -8.20
CA ALA A 102 -11.15 -3.17 -7.37
C ALA A 102 -12.26 -2.61 -6.45
N VAL A 103 -11.98 -1.47 -5.80
CA VAL A 103 -12.96 -0.78 -4.94
C VAL A 103 -14.17 -0.28 -5.74
N GLU A 104 -13.95 0.32 -6.91
CA GLU A 104 -15.04 0.79 -7.79
C GLU A 104 -15.95 -0.35 -8.29
N ASN A 105 -15.40 -1.54 -8.54
CA ASN A 105 -16.18 -2.70 -8.95
C ASN A 105 -17.03 -3.27 -7.79
N GLU A 106 -16.51 -3.30 -6.56
CA GLU A 106 -17.25 -3.76 -5.39
C GLU A 106 -18.41 -2.82 -5.04
N GLU A 107 -18.23 -1.50 -5.14
CA GLU A 107 -19.31 -0.52 -4.97
C GLU A 107 -20.41 -0.66 -6.04
N ALA A 108 -20.06 -1.10 -7.25
CA ALA A 108 -21.02 -1.32 -8.33
C ALA A 108 -21.86 -2.61 -8.14
N GLU A 109 -21.28 -3.66 -7.54
CA GLU A 109 -21.99 -4.92 -7.27
C GLU A 109 -22.94 -4.83 -6.06
N GLU A 110 -22.67 -3.95 -5.09
CA GLU A 110 -23.56 -3.72 -3.93
C GLU A 110 -24.84 -2.93 -4.29
N HIS A 111 -24.92 -2.38 -5.50
CA HIS A 111 -25.99 -1.50 -5.98
C HIS A 111 -26.89 -2.08 -7.09
N ASP A 112 -26.73 -3.36 -7.46
CA ASP A 112 -27.57 -4.11 -8.44
C ASP A 112 -28.45 -5.19 -7.75
#